data_AF-A0AAN8FDF9-F1
#
_entry.id   AF-A0AAN8FDF9-F1
#
_cell.length_a   1.000
_cell.length_b   1.000
_cell.length_c   1.000
_cell.angle_alpha   90.00
_cell.angle_beta   90.00
_cell.angle_gamma   90.00
#
_symmetry.space_group_name_H-M   'P 1'
#
loop_
_entity.id
_entity.type
_entity.pdbx_description
1 polymer ?
#
loop_
_entity_poly.entity_id
_entity_poly.type
_entity_poly.pdbx_seq_one_letter_code
_entity_poly.pdbx_strand_id
1 'polypeptide(L)'
;GLLKYMVPMFLVYLAEYLINQGLLELTVFDCAHGYGTSPTSQYRWYQVMYQMGAFISRSSLKLIQFNMTLIALMPLLQLINTIFLTLNAIYAFIPHFGMVCAIILYEGLIGGGSYVNTFHHIHRKIDPSIREFALSTVSLADTMGILVAALTAIPLHNAICALPWHG
;
A
#
# COMPACT_ATOMS: atom_id res chain seq x y z
N GLY A 1 -9.64 -15.96 17.77
CA GLY A 1 -9.77 -16.38 16.36
C GLY A 1 -8.68 -15.75 15.50
N LEU A 2 -8.43 -16.32 14.32
CA LEU A 2 -7.42 -15.86 13.33
C LEU A 2 -7.86 -14.60 12.55
N LEU A 3 -9.16 -14.30 12.53
CA LEU A 3 -9.76 -13.15 11.84
C LEU A 3 -9.10 -11.81 12.19
N LYS A 4 -8.60 -11.66 13.42
CA LYS A 4 -7.89 -10.47 13.89
C LYS A 4 -6.58 -10.18 13.14
N TYR A 5 -6.02 -11.16 12.44
CA TYR A 5 -4.86 -10.98 11.56
C TYR A 5 -5.27 -10.92 10.09
N MET A 6 -6.28 -11.70 9.70
CA MET A 6 -6.76 -11.76 8.31
C MET A 6 -7.36 -10.44 7.84
N VAL A 7 -8.24 -9.82 8.64
CA VAL A 7 -8.94 -8.60 8.24
C VAL A 7 -7.97 -7.42 8.05
N PRO A 8 -7.06 -7.14 9.00
CA PRO A 8 -6.06 -6.09 8.79
C PRO A 8 -5.17 -6.34 7.58
N MET A 9 -4.71 -7.58 7.38
CA MET A 9 -3.84 -7.92 6.24
C MET A 9 -4.58 -7.75 4.91
N PHE A 10 -5.80 -8.27 4.80
CA PHE A 10 -6.62 -8.10 3.61
C PHE A 10 -6.79 -6.61 3.26
N LEU A 11 -7.13 -5.77 4.24
CA LEU A 11 -7.39 -4.34 4.02
C LEU A 11 -6.12 -3.55 3.67
N VAL A 12 -4.98 -3.83 4.32
CA VAL A 12 -3.71 -3.18 3.98
C VAL A 12 -3.33 -3.47 2.53
N TYR A 13 -3.36 -4.75 2.14
CA TYR A 13 -2.97 -5.17 0.80
C TYR A 13 -3.96 -4.74 -0.28
N LEU A 14 -5.26 -4.72 0.04
CA LEU A 14 -6.27 -4.12 -0.81
C LEU A 14 -5.94 -2.65 -1.12
N ALA A 15 -5.74 -1.85 -0.07
CA ALA A 15 -5.48 -0.42 -0.19
C ALA A 15 -4.15 -0.11 -0.89
N GLU A 16 -3.10 -0.85 -0.54
CA GLU A 16 -1.75 -0.74 -1.14
C GLU A 16 -1.75 -1.05 -2.64
N TYR A 17 -2.37 -2.16 -3.05
CA TYR A 17 -2.40 -2.52 -4.46
C TYR A 17 -3.35 -1.63 -5.27
N LEU A 18 -4.41 -1.11 -4.65
CA LEU A 18 -5.28 -0.15 -5.31
C LEU A 18 -4.56 1.18 -5.58
N ILE A 19 -3.69 1.63 -4.65
CA ILE A 19 -2.80 2.77 -4.89
C ILE A 19 -1.86 2.44 -6.04
N ASN A 20 -1.09 1.35 -5.91
CA ASN A 20 0.01 1.03 -6.82
C ASN A 20 -0.44 0.75 -8.26
N GLN A 21 -1.54 0.01 -8.43
CA GLN A 21 -2.03 -0.42 -9.74
C GLN A 21 -3.17 0.46 -10.28
N GLY A 22 -3.88 1.20 -9.43
CA GLY A 22 -5.03 2.02 -9.84
C GLY A 22 -4.72 3.51 -9.93
N LEU A 23 -4.01 4.07 -8.95
CA LEU A 23 -3.87 5.52 -8.78
C LEU A 23 -2.53 6.08 -9.27
N LEU A 24 -1.45 5.32 -9.16
CA LEU A 24 -0.11 5.81 -9.53
C LEU A 24 0.04 6.08 -11.03
N GLU A 25 -0.63 5.32 -11.88
CA GLU A 25 -0.64 5.54 -13.33
C GLU A 25 -1.32 6.87 -13.71
N LEU A 26 -2.33 7.28 -12.93
CA LEU A 26 -3.07 8.53 -13.14
C LEU A 26 -2.35 9.75 -12.56
N THR A 27 -1.36 9.55 -11.70
CA THR A 27 -0.65 10.63 -11.00
C THR A 27 0.60 11.07 -11.78
N VAL A 28 0.38 11.87 -12.82
CA VAL A 28 1.45 12.37 -13.71
C VAL A 28 1.69 13.86 -13.49
N PHE A 29 2.96 14.27 -13.49
CA PHE A 29 3.39 15.66 -13.35
C PHE A 29 3.99 16.22 -14.64
N ASP A 30 3.74 17.50 -14.90
CA ASP A 30 4.35 18.25 -15.99
C ASP A 30 5.87 18.38 -15.85
N CYS A 31 6.54 18.68 -16.96
CA CYS A 31 8.01 18.78 -17.04
C CYS A 31 8.64 19.72 -15.98
N ALA A 32 7.97 20.83 -15.65
CA ALA A 32 8.44 21.78 -14.63
C ALA A 32 8.30 21.23 -13.19
N HIS A 33 7.26 20.45 -12.92
CA HIS A 33 6.92 19.93 -11.59
C HIS A 33 7.44 18.51 -11.34
N GLY A 34 7.79 17.80 -12.41
CA GLY A 34 8.34 16.45 -12.43
C GLY A 34 9.85 16.40 -12.69
N TYR A 35 10.61 17.46 -12.41
CA TYR A 35 12.08 17.53 -12.57
C TYR A 35 12.59 17.15 -13.98
N GLY A 36 11.83 17.44 -15.04
CA GLY A 36 12.18 17.06 -16.41
C GLY A 36 12.06 15.56 -16.71
N THR A 37 11.44 14.78 -15.82
CA THR A 37 11.28 13.32 -16.00
C THR A 37 10.01 12.99 -16.79
N SER A 38 10.11 12.06 -17.75
CA SER A 38 8.95 11.59 -18.52
C SER A 38 7.91 10.89 -17.63
N PRO A 39 6.61 10.87 -18.02
CA PRO A 39 5.56 10.17 -17.27
C PRO A 39 5.90 8.69 -16.97
N THR A 40 6.49 8.01 -17.96
CA THR A 40 6.96 6.63 -17.81
C THR A 40 8.09 6.49 -16.79
N SER A 41 8.97 7.48 -16.69
CA SER A 41 10.04 7.48 -15.70
C SER A 41 9.52 7.81 -14.30
N GLN A 42 8.53 8.70 -14.19
CA GLN A 42 7.86 9.02 -12.92
C GLN A 42 7.23 7.77 -12.31
N TYR A 43 6.49 6.99 -13.11
CA TYR A 43 5.89 5.72 -12.66
C TYR A 43 6.94 4.70 -12.19
N ARG A 44 8.07 4.57 -12.91
CA ARG A 44 9.16 3.69 -12.48
C ARG A 44 9.77 4.11 -11.16
N TRP A 45 9.94 5.43 -10.95
CA TRP A 45 10.45 5.96 -9.69
C TRP A 45 9.49 5.73 -8.54
N TYR A 46 8.17 5.84 -8.76
CA TYR A 46 7.19 5.45 -7.74
C TYR A 46 7.35 4.00 -7.30
N GLN A 47 7.49 3.07 -8.25
CA GLN A 47 7.74 1.66 -7.95
C GLN A 47 9.04 1.46 -7.15
N VAL A 48 10.11 2.19 -7.50
CA VAL A 48 11.38 2.15 -6.74
C VAL A 48 11.18 2.65 -5.31
N MET A 49 10.49 3.77 -5.12
CA MET A 49 10.24 4.33 -3.78
C MET A 49 9.38 3.41 -2.92
N TYR A 50 8.33 2.81 -3.51
CA TYR A 50 7.50 1.81 -2.85
C TYR A 50 8.33 0.61 -2.39
N GLN A 51 9.12 0.02 -3.29
CA GLN A 51 9.97 -1.14 -2.96
C GLN A 51 11.06 -0.80 -1.95
N MET A 52 11.61 0.42 -2.00
CA MET A 52 12.56 0.90 -1.00
C MET A 52 11.93 0.99 0.39
N GLY A 53 10.70 1.52 0.49
CA GLY A 53 9.94 1.56 1.75
C GLY A 53 9.65 0.16 2.29
N ALA A 54 9.15 -0.74 1.44
CA ALA A 54 8.90 -2.12 1.81
C ALA A 54 10.18 -2.83 2.28
N PHE A 55 11.31 -2.60 1.60
CA PHE A 55 12.60 -3.16 1.97
C PHE A 55 13.09 -2.67 3.34
N ILE A 56 13.03 -1.36 3.59
CA ILE A 56 13.41 -0.76 4.87
C ILE A 56 12.56 -1.35 5.98
N SER A 57 11.24 -1.42 5.79
CA SER A 57 10.35 -1.91 6.82
C SER A 57 10.47 -3.42 7.07
N ARG A 58 10.79 -4.22 6.05
CA ARG A 58 11.04 -5.65 6.24
C ARG A 58 12.34 -5.92 6.99
N SER A 59 13.35 -5.08 6.73
CA SER A 59 14.66 -5.16 7.38
C SER A 59 14.64 -4.68 8.83
N SER A 60 13.73 -3.77 9.18
CA SER A 60 13.65 -3.16 10.52
C SER A 60 13.02 -4.05 11.60
N LEU A 61 12.45 -5.22 11.27
CA LEU A 61 11.76 -6.09 12.23
C LEU A 61 12.62 -6.47 13.45
N LYS A 62 13.92 -6.68 13.25
CA LYS A 62 14.84 -7.02 14.36
C LYS A 62 15.04 -5.85 15.33
N LEU A 63 14.79 -4.62 14.89
CA LEU A 63 15.00 -3.39 15.65
C LEU A 63 13.69 -2.85 16.24
N ILE A 64 12.58 -2.93 15.50
CA ILE A 64 11.29 -2.36 15.86
C ILE A 64 10.21 -3.44 15.72
N GLN A 65 9.64 -3.85 16.85
CA GLN A 65 8.54 -4.81 16.92
C GLN A 65 7.26 -4.09 17.32
N PHE A 66 6.23 -4.19 16.47
CA PHE A 66 4.96 -3.52 16.69
C PHE A 66 3.98 -4.39 17.48
N ASN A 67 3.24 -3.73 18.37
CA ASN A 67 2.16 -4.35 19.11
C ASN A 67 0.97 -4.65 18.20
N MET A 68 0.14 -5.62 18.60
CA MET A 68 -1.06 -6.05 17.85
C MET A 68 -2.02 -4.88 17.55
N THR A 69 -2.13 -3.93 18.48
CA THR A 69 -2.95 -2.72 18.29
C THR A 69 -2.45 -1.85 17.14
N LEU A 70 -1.13 -1.77 16.96
CA LEU A 70 -0.55 -0.97 15.89
C LEU A 70 -0.71 -1.67 14.54
N ILE A 71 -0.58 -3.00 14.51
CA ILE A 71 -0.89 -3.81 13.31
C ILE A 71 -2.34 -3.59 12.89
N ALA A 72 -3.28 -3.53 13.83
CA ALA A 72 -4.69 -3.24 13.55
C ALA A 72 -4.95 -1.79 13.11
N LEU A 73 -4.02 -0.85 13.38
CA LEU A 73 -4.11 0.55 12.95
C LEU A 73 -3.55 0.78 11.53
N MET A 74 -2.59 -0.04 11.08
CA MET A 74 -1.99 0.06 9.74
C MET A 74 -3.03 0.10 8.59
N PRO A 75 -4.11 -0.71 8.58
CA PRO A 75 -5.13 -0.64 7.55
C PRO A 75 -5.82 0.72 7.48
N LEU A 76 -6.05 1.36 8.63
CA LEU A 76 -6.68 2.68 8.67
C LEU A 76 -5.76 3.73 8.03
N LEU A 77 -4.47 3.70 8.36
CA LEU A 77 -3.47 4.58 7.75
C LEU A 77 -3.38 4.35 6.24
N GLN A 78 -3.44 3.09 5.80
CA GLN A 78 -3.41 2.74 4.39
C GLN A 78 -4.64 3.25 3.64
N LEU A 79 -5.84 3.10 4.22
CA LEU A 79 -7.07 3.64 3.65
C LEU A 79 -7.05 5.17 3.56
N ILE A 80 -6.50 5.86 4.56
CA ILE A 80 -6.31 7.30 4.51
C ILE A 80 -5.38 7.68 3.36
N ASN A 81 -4.26 6.96 3.17
CA ASN A 81 -3.35 7.18 2.05
C ASN A 81 -4.06 6.96 0.70
N THR A 82 -4.87 5.90 0.58
CA THR A 82 -5.64 5.63 -0.65
C THR A 82 -6.62 6.75 -0.95
N ILE A 83 -7.37 7.24 0.04
CA ILE A 83 -8.31 8.35 -0.14
C ILE A 83 -7.55 9.62 -0.54
N PHE A 84 -6.45 9.92 0.13
CA PHE A 84 -5.63 11.10 -0.15
C PHE A 84 -5.07 11.07 -1.58
N LEU A 85 -4.51 9.93 -2.03
CA LEU A 85 -3.99 9.78 -3.39
C LEU A 85 -5.11 9.73 -4.44
N THR A 86 -6.30 9.22 -4.10
CA THR A 86 -7.47 9.27 -4.99
C THR A 86 -7.92 10.71 -5.20
N LEU A 87 -8.00 11.50 -4.13
CA LEU A 87 -8.29 12.93 -4.22
C LEU A 87 -7.21 13.65 -5.03
N ASN A 88 -5.94 13.27 -4.90
CA ASN A 88 -4.88 13.84 -5.70
C ASN A 88 -5.01 13.47 -7.18
N ALA A 89 -5.41 12.24 -7.51
CA ALA A 89 -5.65 11.83 -8.89
C ALA A 89 -6.84 12.59 -9.54
N ILE A 90 -7.84 13.00 -8.74
CA ILE A 90 -9.01 13.75 -9.23
C ILE A 90 -8.74 15.26 -9.32
N TYR A 91 -8.13 15.85 -8.28
CA TYR A 91 -7.99 17.31 -8.15
C TYR A 91 -6.57 17.83 -8.45
N ALA A 92 -5.59 16.96 -8.66
CA ALA A 92 -4.19 17.32 -8.93
C ALA A 92 -3.61 18.38 -7.96
N PHE A 93 -3.95 18.30 -6.66
CA PHE A 93 -3.60 19.36 -5.70
C PHE A 93 -2.15 19.32 -5.22
N ILE A 94 -1.46 18.18 -5.34
CA ILE A 94 -0.04 18.09 -5.00
C ILE A 94 0.77 18.77 -6.10
N PRO A 95 1.65 19.73 -5.80
CA PRO A 95 2.36 20.50 -6.83
C PRO A 95 3.68 19.86 -7.29
N HIS A 96 4.22 18.88 -6.54
CA HIS A 96 5.56 18.34 -6.79
C HIS A 96 5.61 16.82 -6.76
N PHE A 97 6.28 16.24 -7.76
CA PHE A 97 6.56 14.80 -7.87
C PHE A 97 7.23 14.22 -6.61
N GLY A 98 8.16 14.95 -6.00
CA GLY A 98 8.89 14.51 -4.80
C GLY A 98 7.97 14.26 -3.59
N MET A 99 6.87 15.00 -3.46
CA MET A 99 5.92 14.80 -2.36
C MET A 99 5.15 13.48 -2.53
N VAL A 100 4.74 13.15 -3.75
CA VAL A 100 4.09 11.87 -4.06
C VAL A 100 5.07 10.71 -3.82
N CYS A 101 6.33 10.86 -4.23
CA CYS A 101 7.37 9.88 -3.91
C CYS A 101 7.54 9.64 -2.40
N ALA A 102 7.49 10.69 -1.58
CA ALA A 102 7.58 10.56 -0.13
C ALA A 102 6.35 9.83 0.46
N ILE A 103 5.15 10.09 -0.07
CA ILE A 103 3.92 9.41 0.34
C ILE A 103 3.98 7.92 -0.04
N ILE A 104 4.48 7.59 -1.22
CA ILE A 104 4.63 6.20 -1.68
C ILE A 104 5.70 5.46 -0.88
N LEU A 105 6.79 6.15 -0.52
CA LEU A 105 7.77 5.59 0.40
C LEU A 105 7.13 5.27 1.76
N TYR A 106 6.30 6.17 2.28
CA TYR A 106 5.55 5.98 3.53
C TYR A 106 4.54 4.84 3.44
N GLU A 107 3.82 4.74 2.33
CA GLU A 107 2.93 3.62 2.01
C GLU A 107 3.68 2.29 2.05
N GLY A 108 4.82 2.19 1.36
CA GLY A 108 5.64 0.97 1.36
C GLY A 108 6.15 0.59 2.75
N LEU A 109 6.44 1.58 3.62
CA LEU A 109 6.81 1.35 5.01
C LEU A 109 5.66 0.75 5.82
N ILE A 110 4.43 1.24 5.66
CA ILE A 110 3.24 0.70 6.34
C ILE A 110 2.97 -0.72 5.89
N GLY A 111 2.96 -0.95 4.58
CA GLY A 111 2.73 -2.25 3.95
C GLY A 111 3.68 -3.32 4.42
N GLY A 112 4.98 -3.06 4.21
CA GLY A 112 6.06 -3.93 4.66
C GLY A 112 6.01 -4.17 6.17
N GLY A 113 5.72 -3.13 6.95
CA GLY A 113 5.68 -3.19 8.41
C GLY A 113 4.54 -4.05 8.92
N SER A 114 3.33 -3.86 8.37
CA SER A 114 2.15 -4.66 8.67
C SER A 114 2.40 -6.14 8.38
N TYR A 115 2.98 -6.45 7.21
CA TYR A 115 3.32 -7.82 6.82
C TYR A 115 4.27 -8.46 7.82
N VAL A 116 5.48 -7.92 7.99
CA VAL A 116 6.50 -8.63 8.78
C VAL A 116 6.10 -8.74 10.24
N ASN A 117 5.45 -7.72 10.80
CA ASN A 117 5.00 -7.77 12.20
C ASN A 117 3.85 -8.75 12.40
N THR A 118 2.92 -8.88 11.44
CA THR A 118 1.85 -9.88 11.52
C THR A 118 2.42 -11.30 11.51
N PHE A 119 3.31 -11.60 10.57
CA PHE A 119 3.95 -12.92 10.46
C PHE A 119 4.81 -13.23 11.69
N HIS A 120 5.56 -12.25 12.20
CA HIS A 120 6.34 -12.40 13.43
C HIS A 120 5.46 -12.68 14.66
N HIS A 121 4.34 -11.98 14.78
CA HIS A 121 3.42 -12.15 15.90
C HIS A 121 2.76 -13.53 15.88
N ILE A 122 2.36 -14.01 14.71
CA ILE A 122 1.83 -15.37 14.52
C ILE A 122 2.89 -16.40 14.92
N HIS A 123 4.13 -16.23 14.47
CA HIS A 123 5.21 -17.17 14.77
C HIS A 123 5.54 -17.24 16.28
N ARG A 124 5.38 -16.15 17.04
CA ARG A 124 5.68 -16.14 18.49
C ARG A 124 4.51 -16.52 19.38
N LYS A 125 3.27 -16.17 19.01
CA LYS A 125 2.11 -16.30 19.92
C LYS A 125 1.15 -17.44 19.58
N ILE A 126 1.20 -18.00 18.38
CA ILE A 126 0.34 -19.11 17.97
C ILE A 126 1.03 -20.44 18.29
N ASP A 127 0.26 -21.38 18.85
CA ASP A 127 0.70 -22.73 19.15
C ASP A 127 1.30 -23.41 17.91
N PRO A 128 2.44 -24.11 18.04
CA PRO A 128 3.11 -24.75 16.90
C PRO A 128 2.20 -25.68 16.08
N SER A 129 1.23 -26.35 16.72
CA SER A 129 0.31 -27.29 16.09
C SER A 129 -0.64 -26.67 15.07
N ILE A 130 -0.99 -25.39 15.23
CA ILE A 130 -1.89 -24.65 14.32
C ILE A 130 -1.19 -23.50 13.59
N ARG A 131 0.12 -23.32 13.80
CA ARG A 131 0.88 -22.19 13.27
C ARG A 131 0.93 -22.19 11.76
N GLU A 132 1.20 -23.35 11.14
CA GLU A 132 1.24 -23.47 9.69
C GLU A 132 -0.10 -23.12 9.06
N PHE A 133 -1.19 -23.63 9.65
CA PHE A 133 -2.55 -23.29 9.23
C PHE A 133 -2.82 -21.78 9.37
N ALA A 134 -2.40 -21.15 10.47
CA ALA A 134 -2.54 -19.71 10.69
C ALA A 134 -1.77 -18.88 9.64
N LEU A 135 -0.53 -19.27 9.34
CA LEU A 135 0.32 -18.61 8.36
C LEU A 135 -0.29 -18.71 6.95
N SER A 136 -0.71 -19.91 6.54
CA SER A 136 -1.37 -20.13 5.25
C SER A 136 -2.66 -19.35 5.11
N THR A 137 -3.48 -19.31 6.17
CA THR A 137 -4.76 -18.58 6.16
C THR A 137 -4.55 -17.06 6.05
N VAL A 138 -3.55 -16.52 6.73
CA VAL A 138 -3.24 -15.07 6.66
C VAL A 138 -2.62 -14.71 5.31
N SER A 139 -1.76 -15.56 4.74
CA SER A 139 -1.24 -15.38 3.38
C SER A 139 -2.33 -15.43 2.31
N LEU A 140 -3.34 -16.30 2.51
CA LEU A 140 -4.53 -16.31 1.64
C LEU A 140 -5.30 -14.99 1.73
N ALA A 141 -5.48 -14.44 2.94
CA ALA A 141 -6.18 -13.17 3.14
C ALA A 141 -5.48 -11.99 2.43
N ASP A 142 -4.14 -11.94 2.50
CA ASP A 142 -3.32 -11.01 1.72
C ASP A 142 -3.59 -11.16 0.21
N THR A 143 -3.47 -12.39 -0.32
CA THR A 143 -3.69 -12.69 -1.75
C THR A 143 -5.09 -12.28 -2.23
N MET A 144 -6.11 -12.50 -1.41
CA MET A 144 -7.48 -12.07 -1.71
C MET A 144 -7.60 -10.54 -1.73
N GLY A 145 -6.90 -9.81 -0.85
CA GLY A 145 -6.85 -8.35 -0.87
C GLY A 145 -6.28 -7.84 -2.19
N ILE A 146 -5.16 -8.41 -2.63
CA ILE A 146 -4.52 -8.09 -3.91
C ILE A 146 -5.46 -8.37 -5.08
N LEU A 147 -6.14 -9.52 -5.08
CA LEU A 147 -7.09 -9.90 -6.14
C LEU A 147 -8.24 -8.89 -6.24
N VAL A 148 -8.85 -8.52 -5.12
CA VAL A 148 -9.94 -7.54 -5.10
C VAL A 148 -9.44 -6.17 -5.54
N ALA A 149 -8.23 -5.77 -5.13
CA ALA A 149 -7.61 -4.53 -5.59
C ALA A 149 -7.42 -4.52 -7.10
N ALA A 150 -6.89 -5.59 -7.69
CA ALA A 150 -6.71 -5.70 -9.13
C ALA A 150 -8.04 -5.62 -9.90
N LEU A 151 -9.09 -6.30 -9.41
CA LEU A 151 -10.43 -6.25 -10.02
C LEU A 151 -11.08 -4.88 -9.90
N THR A 152 -10.84 -4.16 -8.81
CA THR A 152 -11.40 -2.83 -8.54
C THR A 152 -10.58 -1.68 -9.13
N ALA A 153 -9.30 -1.90 -9.46
CA ALA A 153 -8.43 -0.90 -10.05
C ALA A 153 -8.92 -0.45 -11.43
N ILE A 154 -9.39 -1.39 -12.27
CA ILE A 154 -9.91 -1.08 -13.61
C ILE A 154 -11.16 -0.17 -13.56
N PRO A 155 -12.25 -0.51 -12.83
CA PRO A 155 -13.41 0.36 -12.76
C PRO A 155 -13.09 1.69 -12.07
N LEU A 156 -12.20 1.70 -11.07
CA LEU A 156 -11.73 2.94 -10.44
C LEU A 156 -11.02 3.85 -11.45
N HIS A 157 -10.09 3.30 -12.23
CA HIS A 157 -9.37 4.03 -13.26
C HIS A 157 -10.33 4.62 -14.30
N ASN A 158 -11.26 3.80 -14.82
CA ASN A 158 -12.26 4.26 -15.78
C ASN A 158 -13.18 5.34 -15.22
N ALA A 159 -13.56 5.24 -13.95
CA ALA A 159 -14.39 6.24 -13.28
C ALA A 159 -13.66 7.58 -13.13
N ILE A 160 -12.35 7.56 -12.79
CA ILE A 160 -11.54 8.78 -12.70
C ILE A 160 -11.34 9.40 -14.09
N CYS A 161 -11.05 8.59 -15.11
CA CYS A 161 -10.88 9.07 -16.49
C CYS A 161 -12.16 9.63 -17.11
N ALA A 162 -13.34 9.25 -16.61
CA ALA A 162 -14.62 9.79 -17.06
C ALA A 162 -14.97 11.15 -16.44
N LEU A 163 -14.26 11.57 -15.39
CA LEU A 163 -14.46 12.87 -14.75
C LEU A 163 -13.81 13.99 -15.59
N PRO A 164 -14.38 15.21 -15.59
CA PRO A 164 -13.74 16.37 -16.21
C PRO A 164 -12.38 16.61 -15.55
N TRP A 165 -11.33 16.66 -16.37
CA TRP A 165 -9.97 16.89 -15.89
C TRP A 165 -9.84 18.32 -15.34
N HIS A 166 -9.43 18.44 -14.07
CA HIS A 166 -9.29 19.72 -13.36
C HIS A 166 -7.83 20.10 -13.06
N GLY A 167 -6.87 19.36 -13.65
CA GLY A 167 -5.43 19.63 -13.57
C GLY A 167 -4.97 20.64 -14.60
#